data_AF-A0A849R9H2-F1
#
_entry.id   AF-A0A849R9H2-F1
#
_cell.length_a   1.000
_cell.length_b   1.000
_cell.length_c   1.000
_cell.angle_alpha   90.00
_cell.angle_beta   90.00
_cell.angle_gamma   90.00
#
_symmetry.space_group_name_H-M   'P 1'
#
loop_
_entity.id
_entity.type
_entity.pdbx_description
1 polymer ?
#
loop_
_entity_poly.entity_id
_entity_poly.type
_entity_poly.pdbx_seq_one_letter_code
_entity_poly.pdbx_strand_id
1 'polypeptide(L)'
;MTNQKARLPNLFLVGAMKSATTSLHNYLDLHPEIFMTKDLWKEPGYFVKEINFGKGIDWYLDLFKDAKNEKFLGESSVGYTRSPNYPGAPERIHDFCPNAKII
;
A
#
# COMPACT_ATOMS: atom_id res chain seq x y z
N MET A 1 3.32 26.33 -14.59
CA MET A 1 3.95 25.71 -13.40
C MET A 1 3.20 24.42 -13.14
N THR A 2 3.78 23.29 -13.53
CA THR A 2 3.11 21.98 -13.57
C THR A 2 2.76 21.51 -12.16
N ASN A 3 1.45 21.47 -11.89
CA ASN A 3 0.84 20.94 -10.68
C ASN A 3 1.02 19.41 -10.66
N GLN A 4 2.22 18.91 -10.35
CA GLN A 4 2.37 17.51 -9.96
C GLN A 4 1.81 17.38 -8.55
N LYS A 5 0.54 16.98 -8.45
CA LYS A 5 0.12 16.20 -7.28
C LYS A 5 1.11 15.04 -7.16
N ALA A 6 1.88 14.98 -6.09
CA ALA A 6 2.63 13.78 -5.76
C ALA A 6 1.66 12.60 -5.82
N ARG A 7 1.94 11.60 -6.66
CA ARG A 7 1.09 10.42 -6.80
C ARG A 7 1.28 9.57 -5.56
N LEU A 8 0.35 9.67 -4.62
CA LEU A 8 0.35 8.87 -3.41
C LEU A 8 -0.17 7.45 -3.71
N PRO A 9 0.33 6.42 -2.99
CA PRO A 9 -0.31 5.12 -2.92
C PRO A 9 -1.82 5.23 -2.68
N ASN A 10 -2.59 4.54 -3.51
CA ASN A 10 -4.04 4.67 -3.58
C ASN A 10 -4.76 3.32 -3.78
N LEU A 11 -4.01 2.22 -3.75
CA LEU A 11 -4.53 0.86 -3.83
C LEU A 11 -3.96 0.04 -2.66
N PHE A 12 -4.80 -0.53 -1.82
CA PHE A 12 -4.36 -1.28 -0.64
C PHE A 12 -5.02 -2.65 -0.66
N LEU A 13 -4.22 -3.68 -0.85
CA LEU A 13 -4.64 -5.05 -0.60
C LEU A 13 -4.41 -5.35 0.89
N VAL A 14 -5.46 -5.21 1.69
CA VAL A 14 -5.37 -5.14 3.16
C VAL A 14 -5.44 -6.51 3.84
N GLY A 15 -5.83 -7.55 3.10
CA GLY A 15 -6.03 -8.87 3.70
C GLY A 15 -6.94 -9.82 2.90
N ALA A 16 -7.35 -10.93 3.48
CA ALA A 16 -6.93 -11.44 4.80
C ALA A 16 -5.75 -12.42 4.70
N MET A 17 -5.11 -12.68 5.84
CA MET A 17 -4.07 -13.71 5.94
C MET A 17 -4.57 -15.05 5.40
N LYS A 18 -3.75 -15.72 4.59
CA LYS A 18 -4.06 -17.00 3.94
C LYS A 18 -5.20 -16.95 2.90
N SER A 19 -5.60 -15.75 2.45
CA SER A 19 -6.60 -15.55 1.39
C SER A 19 -5.97 -15.27 0.01
N ALA A 20 -4.82 -15.90 -0.29
CA ALA A 20 -4.10 -15.75 -1.57
C ALA A 20 -3.70 -14.31 -1.94
N THR A 21 -3.44 -13.44 -0.97
CA THR A 21 -3.04 -12.04 -1.19
C THR A 21 -1.75 -11.90 -2.01
N THR A 22 -0.80 -12.85 -1.89
CA THR A 22 0.39 -12.87 -2.75
C THR A 22 0.05 -13.12 -4.21
N SER A 23 -0.83 -14.08 -4.51
CA SER A 23 -1.25 -14.34 -5.90
C SER A 23 -1.96 -13.12 -6.48
N LEU A 24 -2.88 -12.52 -5.71
CA LEU A 24 -3.61 -11.32 -6.14
C LEU A 24 -2.68 -10.12 -6.34
N HIS A 25 -1.71 -9.90 -5.44
CA HIS A 25 -0.67 -8.88 -5.61
C HIS A 25 0.05 -9.05 -6.95
N ASN A 26 0.50 -10.28 -7.25
CA ASN A 26 1.22 -10.58 -8.49
C ASN A 26 0.33 -10.35 -9.72
N TYR A 27 -0.96 -10.69 -9.66
CA TYR A 27 -1.89 -10.44 -10.76
C TYR A 27 -2.16 -8.95 -10.96
N LEU A 28 -2.23 -8.16 -9.89
CA LEU A 28 -2.38 -6.71 -9.98
C LEU A 28 -1.13 -6.06 -10.59
N ASP A 29 0.08 -6.51 -10.22
CA ASP A 29 1.35 -5.97 -10.76
C ASP A 29 1.54 -6.26 -12.26
N LEU A 30 0.81 -7.22 -12.83
CA LEU A 30 0.83 -7.49 -14.27
C LEU A 30 0.02 -6.45 -15.08
N HIS A 31 -0.85 -5.67 -14.45
CA HIS A 31 -1.71 -4.73 -15.17
C HIS A 31 -0.97 -3.44 -15.51
N PRO A 32 -0.99 -2.95 -16.77
CA PRO A 32 -0.18 -1.81 -17.21
C PRO A 32 -0.52 -0.46 -16.53
N GLU A 33 -1.69 -0.37 -15.88
CA GLU A 33 -2.10 0.81 -15.11
C GLU A 33 -1.83 0.69 -13.60
N ILE A 34 -1.26 -0.42 -13.13
CA ILE A 34 -1.03 -0.68 -11.70
C ILE A 34 0.46 -0.92 -11.46
N PHE A 35 1.03 -0.18 -10.53
CA PHE A 35 2.33 -0.45 -9.97
C PHE A 35 2.15 -1.03 -8.57
N MET A 36 2.65 -2.23 -8.31
CA MET A 36 2.70 -2.79 -6.96
C MET A 36 4.11 -2.69 -6.37
N THR A 37 4.20 -2.51 -5.05
CA THR A 37 5.47 -2.61 -4.30
C THR A 37 6.15 -3.95 -4.58
N LYS A 38 7.44 -3.94 -4.94
CA LYS A 38 8.16 -5.15 -5.39
C LYS A 38 8.44 -6.16 -4.27
N ASP A 39 8.73 -7.42 -4.65
CA ASP A 39 8.75 -8.61 -3.79
C ASP A 39 9.52 -8.49 -2.46
N LEU A 40 10.66 -7.80 -2.42
CA LEU A 40 11.41 -7.55 -1.16
C LEU A 40 10.62 -6.72 -0.14
N TRP A 41 9.59 -6.01 -0.59
CA TRP A 41 8.73 -5.09 0.16
C TRP A 41 7.24 -5.30 -0.14
N LYS A 42 6.82 -6.50 -0.57
CA LYS A 42 5.41 -6.81 -0.88
C LYS A 42 4.47 -6.43 0.27
N GLU A 43 4.89 -6.72 1.51
CA GLU A 43 4.14 -6.42 2.73
C GLU A 43 4.88 -5.37 3.57
N PRO A 44 4.83 -4.08 3.19
CA PRO A 44 5.58 -3.06 3.90
C PRO A 44 4.99 -2.78 5.29
N GLY A 45 3.74 -3.12 5.56
CA GLY A 45 3.12 -2.97 6.88
C GLY A 45 3.22 -1.56 7.46
N TYR A 46 3.29 -0.54 6.60
CA TYR A 46 3.56 0.84 7.00
C TYR A 46 2.46 1.39 7.91
N PHE A 47 1.19 1.12 7.59
CA PHE A 47 0.05 1.56 8.41
C PHE A 47 -0.18 0.69 9.65
N VAL A 48 0.71 -0.26 9.97
CA VAL A 48 0.75 -0.92 11.29
C VAL A 48 1.77 -0.18 12.16
N LYS A 49 1.29 0.39 13.28
CA LYS A 49 2.10 1.24 14.17
C LYS A 49 3.33 0.51 14.71
N GLU A 50 3.17 -0.78 14.99
CA GLU A 50 4.15 -1.68 15.60
C GLU A 50 5.19 -2.22 14.60
N ILE A 51 4.98 -2.04 13.30
CA ILE A 51 5.84 -2.62 12.25
C ILE A 51 6.74 -1.55 11.64
N ASN A 52 6.22 -0.72 10.74
CA ASN A 52 7.04 0.22 9.95
C ASN A 52 6.56 1.67 9.99
N PHE A 53 5.49 2.00 10.72
CA PHE A 53 4.97 3.37 10.81
C PHE A 53 6.03 4.39 11.25
N GLY A 54 6.91 4.00 12.19
CA GLY A 54 8.00 4.84 12.71
C GLY A 54 9.12 5.15 11.72
N LYS A 55 9.16 4.51 10.54
CA LYS A 55 10.19 4.78 9.51
C LYS A 55 9.96 6.08 8.76
N GLY A 56 8.83 6.74 8.96
CA GLY A 56 8.49 8.01 8.33
C GLY A 56 7.90 7.83 6.93
N ILE A 57 7.24 8.89 6.44
CA ILE A 57 6.50 8.84 5.19
C ILE A 57 7.42 8.75 3.97
N ASP A 58 8.59 9.38 4.00
CA ASP A 58 9.54 9.35 2.88
C ASP A 58 10.05 7.93 2.60
N TRP A 59 10.33 7.15 3.66
CA TRP A 59 10.68 5.74 3.52
C TRP A 59 9.57 4.94 2.83
N TYR A 60 8.31 5.22 3.16
CA TYR A 60 7.16 4.54 2.56
C TYR A 60 6.97 4.94 1.09
N LEU A 61 7.11 6.22 0.77
CA LEU A 61 6.99 6.72 -0.60
C LEU A 61 8.13 6.24 -1.51
N ASP A 62 9.33 6.01 -0.96
CA ASP A 62 10.46 5.47 -1.73
C ASP A 62 10.19 4.06 -2.30
N LEU A 63 9.25 3.31 -1.69
CA LEU A 63 8.79 2.01 -2.20
C LEU A 63 8.11 2.11 -3.58
N PHE A 64 7.71 3.32 -3.98
CA PHE A 64 6.98 3.61 -5.22
C PHE A 64 7.80 4.44 -6.21
N LYS A 65 9.09 4.68 -5.96
CA LYS A 65 9.94 5.56 -6.79
C LYS A 65 10.09 5.11 -8.24
N ASP A 66 9.96 3.81 -8.49
CA ASP A 66 10.09 3.22 -9.83
C ASP A 66 8.76 3.26 -10.62
N ALA A 67 7.68 3.73 -9.99
CA ALA A 67 6.43 3.97 -10.68
C ALA A 67 6.60 5.12 -11.68
N LYS A 68 6.05 4.94 -12.88
CA LYS A 68 6.14 5.88 -13.98
C LYS A 68 4.82 6.60 -14.15
N ASN A 69 3.92 5.99 -14.91
CA ASN A 69 2.66 6.59 -15.36
C ASN A 69 1.43 5.81 -14.91
N GLU A 70 1.62 4.76 -14.12
CA GLU A 70 0.58 3.91 -13.55
C GLU A 70 -0.43 4.75 -12.76
N LYS A 71 -1.71 4.42 -12.95
CA LYS A 71 -2.84 5.12 -12.34
C LYS A 71 -3.03 4.72 -10.89
N PHE A 72 -2.72 3.46 -10.58
CA PHE A 72 -2.81 2.90 -9.25
C PHE A 72 -1.42 2.54 -8.74
N LEU A 73 -1.13 3.00 -7.54
CA LEU A 73 0.09 2.68 -6.81
C LEU A 73 -0.34 1.88 -5.59
N GLY A 74 0.04 0.60 -5.56
CA GLY A 74 -0.48 -0.35 -4.59
C GLY A 74 0.54 -1.07 -3.74
N GLU A 75 0.11 -1.43 -2.53
CA GLU A 75 0.85 -2.31 -1.62
C GLU A 75 -0.05 -3.43 -1.09
N SER A 76 0.53 -4.41 -0.41
CA SER A 76 -0.24 -5.54 0.12
C SER A 76 0.19 -5.93 1.52
N SER A 77 -0.54 -5.51 2.54
CA SER A 77 -0.19 -5.77 3.93
C SER A 77 -1.37 -6.37 4.69
N VAL A 78 -1.32 -7.68 4.91
CA VAL A 78 -2.38 -8.44 5.61
C VAL A 78 -2.56 -8.05 7.08
N GLY A 79 -1.59 -7.31 7.64
CA GLY A 79 -1.65 -6.78 9.00
C GLY A 79 -2.73 -5.70 9.18
N TYR A 80 -3.20 -5.06 8.10
CA TYR A 80 -4.16 -3.97 8.17
C TYR A 80 -5.56 -4.39 8.61
N THR A 81 -5.95 -5.66 8.38
CA THR A 81 -7.22 -6.21 8.88
C THR A 81 -7.08 -6.94 10.22
N ARG A 82 -5.91 -6.90 10.88
CA ARG A 82 -5.63 -7.72 12.09
C ARG A 82 -6.02 -7.03 13.40
N SER A 83 -7.16 -6.34 13.44
CA SER A 83 -7.73 -5.83 14.69
C SER A 83 -8.21 -7.00 15.57
N PRO A 84 -7.99 -7.00 16.90
CA PRO A 84 -7.44 -5.92 17.74
C PRO A 84 -5.92 -5.93 17.92
N ASN A 85 -5.18 -6.88 17.31
CA ASN A 85 -3.72 -6.96 17.49
C ASN A 85 -2.98 -5.75 16.88
N TYR A 86 -3.44 -5.26 15.74
CA TYR A 86 -2.91 -4.07 15.05
C TYR A 86 -4.05 -3.07 14.80
N PRO A 87 -4.43 -2.27 15.81
CA PRO A 87 -5.53 -1.32 15.67
C PRO A 87 -5.13 -0.06 14.89
N GLY A 88 -6.11 0.65 14.36
CA GLY A 88 -5.91 1.99 13.78
C GLY A 88 -5.40 2.02 12.34
N ALA A 89 -5.15 0.85 11.71
CA ALA A 89 -4.67 0.81 10.33
C ALA A 89 -5.70 1.36 9.31
N PRO A 90 -7.00 1.02 9.40
CA PRO A 90 -8.02 1.60 8.53
C PRO A 90 -8.06 3.14 8.59
N GLU A 91 -8.01 3.70 9.79
CA GLU A 91 -8.04 5.14 10.05
C GLU A 91 -6.81 5.83 9.44
N ARG A 92 -5.61 5.28 9.66
CA ARG A 92 -4.38 5.84 9.07
C ARG A 92 -4.37 5.77 7.54
N ILE A 93 -4.90 4.69 6.94
CA ILE A 93 -5.05 4.59 5.47
C ILE A 93 -6.03 5.64 4.96
N HIS A 94 -7.18 5.81 5.62
CA HIS A 94 -8.17 6.81 5.26
C HIS A 94 -7.61 8.24 5.36
N ASP A 95 -6.92 8.56 6.45
CA ASP A 95 -6.31 9.88 6.64
C ASP A 95 -5.21 10.16 5.59
N PHE A 96 -4.48 9.13 5.19
CA PHE A 96 -3.46 9.21 4.15
C PHE A 96 -4.04 9.38 2.75
N CYS A 97 -5.04 8.58 2.40
CA CYS A 97 -5.67 8.59 1.07
C CYS A 97 -7.18 8.30 1.22
N PRO A 98 -8.02 9.32 1.43
CA PRO A 98 -9.46 9.14 1.68
C PRO A 98 -10.22 8.45 0.54
N ASN A 99 -9.68 8.54 -0.68
CA ASN A 99 -10.26 7.95 -1.88
C ASN A 99 -9.57 6.63 -2.31
N ALA A 100 -8.81 6.03 -1.39
CA ALA A 100 -8.12 4.77 -1.63
C ALA A 100 -9.08 3.67 -2.12
N LYS A 101 -8.57 2.82 -3.02
CA LYS A 101 -9.19 1.54 -3.36
C LYS A 101 -8.68 0.50 -2.38
N ILE A 102 -9.61 -0.17 -1.70
CA ILE A 102 -9.33 -1.20 -0.71
C ILE A 102 -9.78 -2.53 -1.29
N ILE A 103 -8.90 -3.52 -1.25
CA ILE A 103 -9.16 -4.92 -1.64
C ILE A 103 -8.87 -5.82 -0.44
#